data_AF-A0A925HF71-F1
#
_entry.id   AF-A0A925HF71-F1
#
_cell.length_a   1.000
_cell.length_b   1.000
_cell.length_c   1.000
_cell.angle_alpha   90.00
_cell.angle_beta   90.00
_cell.angle_gamma   90.00
#
_symmetry.space_group_name_H-M   'P 1'
#
loop_
_entity.id
_entity.type
_entity.pdbx_description
1 polymer ?
#
loop_
_entity_poly.entity_id
_entity_poly.type
_entity_poly.pdbx_seq_one_letter_code
_entity_poly.pdbx_strand_id
1 'polypeptide(L)'
;MEDTSRVLVIREDTFLKGEIRNGGRIEVFGYVEGDVAGDLLIVQPGGRCYGKVKVESADVRGELQGDIVVRQLITIRGSGVVTGNVKYGKLSMEMGGALTAEMRNIPPSISGDLDISVDKGKAVRITLQDLAALDPDDVAEALTFTVSQVRNGFVTLAADPGQPVDAFTQADLEQGAVLFRHDGTDEPRASFAVVVADRAGATSGAAQTVNVAVRA
;
A
#
# COMPACT_ATOMS: atom_id res chain seq x y z
N MET A 1 15.12 4.08 -40.02
CA MET A 1 16.17 4.88 -39.39
C MET A 1 15.81 4.97 -37.92
N GLU A 2 16.59 4.36 -37.03
CA GLU A 2 16.43 4.65 -35.60
C GLU A 2 16.75 6.14 -35.39
N ASP A 3 15.84 6.86 -34.75
CA ASP A 3 16.01 8.27 -34.42
C ASP A 3 17.10 8.40 -33.34
N THR A 4 18.30 8.79 -33.74
CA THR A 4 19.46 9.00 -32.85
C THR A 4 19.47 10.38 -32.20
N SER A 5 18.42 11.19 -32.37
CA SER A 5 18.44 12.62 -32.01
C SER A 5 18.56 12.89 -30.51
N ARG A 6 18.34 11.90 -29.63
CA ARG A 6 18.35 12.09 -28.15
C ARG A 6 18.94 10.90 -27.39
N VAL A 7 20.12 10.42 -27.81
CA VAL A 7 20.82 9.33 -27.13
C VAL A 7 21.95 9.87 -26.24
N LEU A 8 21.96 9.50 -24.97
CA LEU A 8 23.07 9.69 -24.04
C LEU A 8 23.72 8.32 -23.77
N VAL A 9 25.02 8.20 -24.02
CA VAL A 9 25.78 6.97 -23.75
C VAL A 9 26.89 7.28 -22.74
N ILE A 10 26.86 6.59 -21.62
CA ILE A 10 27.87 6.68 -20.55
C ILE A 10 28.71 5.42 -20.65
N ARG A 11 29.95 5.58 -21.14
CA ARG A 11 30.85 4.47 -21.45
C ARG A 11 31.46 3.87 -20.18
N GLU A 12 32.09 2.71 -20.36
CA GLU A 12 32.94 2.07 -19.37
C GLU A 12 33.98 3.09 -18.83
N ASP A 13 34.40 2.91 -17.58
CA ASP A 13 35.32 3.81 -16.86
C ASP A 13 34.85 5.27 -16.70
N THR A 14 33.60 5.58 -17.08
CA THR A 14 33.01 6.90 -16.88
C THR A 14 32.20 6.94 -15.59
N PHE A 15 32.47 7.93 -14.74
CA PHE A 15 31.69 8.25 -13.54
C PHE A 15 30.93 9.56 -13.76
N LEU A 16 29.60 9.49 -13.70
CA LEU A 16 28.74 10.67 -13.78
C LEU A 16 27.99 10.87 -12.46
N LYS A 17 28.14 12.04 -11.86
CA LYS A 17 27.35 12.46 -10.70
C LYS A 17 26.59 13.75 -10.99
N GLY A 18 25.27 13.71 -10.87
CA GLY A 18 24.42 14.88 -11.16
C GLY A 18 23.01 14.53 -11.63
N GLU A 19 22.37 15.46 -12.34
CA GLU A 19 21.01 15.32 -12.84
C GLU A 19 21.01 15.18 -14.37
N ILE A 20 20.34 14.15 -14.88
CA ILE A 20 20.05 13.93 -16.30
C ILE A 20 18.56 14.22 -16.52
N ARG A 21 18.25 15.23 -17.32
CA ARG A 21 16.87 15.57 -17.71
C ARG A 21 16.67 15.44 -19.21
N ASN A 22 15.42 15.22 -19.63
CA ASN A 22 15.04 15.17 -21.04
C ASN A 22 15.89 14.16 -21.85
N GLY A 23 16.30 13.03 -21.25
CA GLY A 23 16.95 11.96 -22.00
C GLY A 23 15.94 11.20 -22.86
N GLY A 24 16.22 10.99 -24.15
CA GLY A 24 15.41 10.06 -24.95
C GLY A 24 15.78 8.63 -24.61
N ARG A 25 16.96 8.19 -25.07
CA ARG A 25 17.56 6.91 -24.73
C ARG A 25 18.83 7.13 -23.94
N ILE A 26 18.92 6.55 -22.75
CA ILE A 26 20.07 6.66 -21.85
C ILE A 26 20.68 5.26 -21.71
N GLU A 27 21.93 5.10 -22.11
CA GLU A 27 22.66 3.84 -21.99
C GLU A 27 23.82 3.98 -21.01
N VAL A 28 23.87 3.09 -20.03
CA VAL A 28 24.86 3.12 -18.95
C VAL A 28 25.71 1.85 -19.01
N PHE A 29 26.96 2.00 -19.43
CA PHE A 29 28.03 1.00 -19.30
C PHE A 29 28.96 1.31 -18.12
N GLY A 30 29.09 2.58 -17.74
CA GLY A 30 29.89 3.03 -16.59
C GLY A 30 29.07 3.15 -15.31
N TYR A 31 29.35 4.19 -14.52
CA TYR A 31 28.71 4.46 -13.24
C TYR A 31 27.96 5.79 -13.26
N VAL A 32 26.70 5.79 -12.80
CA VAL A 32 25.85 6.98 -12.65
C VAL A 32 25.36 7.09 -11.22
N GLU A 33 25.48 8.28 -10.63
CA GLU A 33 24.91 8.62 -9.33
C GLU A 33 24.13 9.93 -9.39
N GLY A 34 22.82 9.86 -9.18
CA GLY A 34 21.95 11.05 -9.10
C GLY A 34 20.57 10.85 -9.70
N ASP A 35 20.01 11.95 -10.21
CA ASP A 35 18.62 12.00 -10.69
C ASP A 35 18.57 11.76 -12.20
N VAL A 36 17.93 10.69 -12.64
CA VAL A 36 17.85 10.30 -14.06
C VAL A 36 16.40 10.35 -14.54
N ALA A 37 16.11 11.22 -15.51
CA ALA A 37 14.80 11.36 -16.12
C ALA A 37 14.86 11.28 -17.66
N GLY A 38 14.05 10.39 -18.25
CA GLY A 38 14.02 10.17 -19.69
C GLY A 38 13.00 9.14 -20.18
N ASP A 39 13.04 8.77 -21.46
CA ASP A 39 12.06 7.84 -22.04
C ASP A 39 12.50 6.38 -21.81
N LEU A 40 13.74 6.04 -22.16
CA LEU A 40 14.29 4.69 -22.05
C LEU A 40 15.65 4.69 -21.32
N LEU A 41 15.74 3.97 -20.21
CA LEU A 41 17.01 3.67 -19.54
C LEU A 41 17.46 2.23 -19.85
N ILE A 42 18.70 2.07 -20.30
CA ILE A 42 19.33 0.77 -20.49
C ILE A 42 20.58 0.71 -19.61
N VAL A 43 20.56 -0.16 -18.61
CA VAL A 43 21.75 -0.44 -17.79
C VAL A 43 22.41 -1.68 -18.38
N GLN A 44 23.54 -1.50 -19.04
CA GLN A 44 24.26 -2.58 -19.72
C GLN A 44 25.01 -3.48 -18.72
N PRO A 45 25.48 -4.68 -19.13
CA PRO A 45 26.31 -5.50 -18.27
C PRO A 45 27.52 -4.72 -17.74
N GLY A 46 27.78 -4.78 -16.43
CA GLY A 46 28.84 -4.01 -15.76
C GLY A 46 28.48 -2.55 -15.42
N GLY A 47 27.46 -2.00 -16.07
CA GLY A 47 26.94 -0.67 -15.79
C GLY A 47 26.19 -0.61 -14.46
N ARG A 48 26.31 0.54 -13.78
CA ARG A 48 25.63 0.78 -12.50
C ARG A 48 24.95 2.15 -12.47
N CYS A 49 23.73 2.18 -11.99
CA CYS A 49 22.94 3.40 -11.85
C CYS A 49 22.36 3.49 -10.44
N TYR A 50 22.76 4.50 -9.69
CA TYR A 50 22.35 4.75 -8.31
C TYR A 50 21.63 6.10 -8.20
N GLY A 51 20.49 6.14 -7.50
CA GLY A 51 19.78 7.38 -7.19
C GLY A 51 18.30 7.35 -7.57
N LYS A 52 17.74 8.48 -7.97
CA LYS A 52 16.32 8.59 -8.32
C LYS A 52 16.14 8.46 -9.82
N VAL A 53 15.41 7.43 -10.26
CA VAL A 53 15.18 7.16 -11.67
C VAL A 53 13.70 7.33 -12.00
N LYS A 54 13.38 8.15 -13.01
CA LYS A 54 12.03 8.38 -13.51
C LYS A 54 12.01 8.24 -15.02
N VAL A 55 11.61 7.07 -15.51
CA VAL A 55 11.59 6.77 -16.96
C VAL A 55 10.29 6.16 -17.43
N GLU A 56 10.02 6.20 -18.74
CA GLU A 56 8.87 5.49 -19.31
C GLU A 56 9.13 3.98 -19.34
N SER A 57 10.32 3.54 -19.78
CA SER A 57 10.73 2.14 -19.82
C SER A 57 12.18 1.93 -19.35
N ALA A 58 12.48 0.73 -18.83
CA ALA A 58 13.83 0.33 -18.41
C ALA A 58 14.19 -1.10 -18.85
N ASP A 59 15.41 -1.29 -19.39
CA ASP A 59 16.03 -2.60 -19.69
C ASP A 59 17.30 -2.74 -18.83
N VAL A 60 17.28 -3.64 -17.85
CA VAL A 60 18.33 -3.78 -16.84
C VAL A 60 19.09 -5.09 -17.06
N ARG A 61 20.37 -4.96 -17.44
CA ARG A 61 21.38 -6.02 -17.58
C ARG A 61 22.52 -5.89 -16.58
N GLY A 62 22.66 -4.73 -15.94
CA GLY A 62 23.62 -4.45 -14.87
C GLY A 62 22.92 -4.20 -13.53
N GLU A 63 23.39 -3.20 -12.78
CA GLU A 63 22.88 -2.87 -11.44
C GLU A 63 22.10 -1.54 -11.44
N LEU A 64 20.85 -1.58 -10.97
CA LEU A 64 20.01 -0.40 -10.82
C LEU A 64 19.52 -0.31 -9.37
N GLN A 65 19.88 0.76 -8.66
CA GLN A 65 19.52 0.91 -7.25
C GLN A 65 19.00 2.31 -6.88
N GLY A 66 17.94 2.36 -6.07
CA GLY A 66 17.43 3.57 -5.44
C GLY A 66 15.91 3.74 -5.54
N ASP A 67 15.45 4.99 -5.73
CA ASP A 67 14.03 5.32 -5.90
C ASP A 67 13.67 5.26 -7.40
N ILE A 68 13.10 4.15 -7.83
CA ILE A 68 12.91 3.82 -9.25
C ILE A 68 11.42 3.91 -9.61
N VAL A 69 11.10 4.73 -10.60
CA VAL A 69 9.75 4.88 -11.15
C VAL A 69 9.81 4.63 -12.65
N VAL A 70 9.23 3.51 -13.08
CA VAL A 70 9.11 3.11 -14.48
C VAL A 70 7.64 3.06 -14.86
N ARG A 71 7.18 3.96 -15.73
CA ARG A 71 5.73 4.11 -15.98
C ARG A 71 5.12 2.97 -16.77
N GLN A 72 5.84 2.40 -17.73
CA GLN A 72 5.30 1.41 -18.66
C GLN A 72 5.82 0.00 -18.38
N LEU A 73 7.10 -0.26 -18.64
CA LEU A 73 7.68 -1.61 -18.54
C LEU A 73 9.11 -1.54 -18.00
N ILE A 74 9.35 -2.27 -16.92
CA ILE A 74 10.70 -2.64 -16.49
C ILE A 74 10.99 -4.08 -16.92
N THR A 75 12.11 -4.28 -17.60
CA THR A 75 12.61 -5.59 -18.00
C THR A 75 13.92 -5.88 -17.31
N ILE A 76 13.98 -6.95 -16.51
CA ILE A 76 15.18 -7.39 -15.81
C ILE A 76 15.71 -8.62 -16.54
N ARG A 77 16.87 -8.47 -17.19
CA ARG A 77 17.53 -9.53 -17.96
C ARG A 77 18.26 -10.50 -17.02
N GLY A 78 18.77 -11.60 -17.56
CA GLY A 78 19.40 -12.66 -16.77
C GLY A 78 20.61 -12.26 -15.92
N SER A 79 21.24 -11.10 -16.16
CA SER A 79 22.31 -10.53 -15.32
C SER A 79 21.90 -9.27 -14.57
N GLY A 80 20.65 -8.83 -14.74
CA GLY A 80 20.13 -7.60 -14.16
C GLY A 80 19.81 -7.76 -12.68
N VAL A 81 20.23 -6.77 -11.88
CA VAL A 81 19.90 -6.66 -10.46
C VAL A 81 19.25 -5.31 -10.22
N VAL A 82 18.06 -5.31 -9.64
CA VAL A 82 17.32 -4.10 -9.27
C VAL A 82 17.06 -4.09 -7.78
N THR A 83 17.46 -3.02 -7.08
CA THR A 83 17.32 -2.90 -5.61
C THR A 83 16.71 -1.55 -5.21
N GLY A 84 15.73 -1.53 -4.30
CA GLY A 84 15.21 -0.30 -3.67
C GLY A 84 13.70 -0.10 -3.82
N ASN A 85 13.25 1.15 -3.77
CA ASN A 85 11.83 1.49 -3.89
C ASN A 85 11.42 1.50 -5.37
N VAL A 86 10.83 0.41 -5.85
CA VAL A 86 10.50 0.27 -7.28
C VAL A 86 9.00 0.40 -7.52
N LYS A 87 8.60 1.40 -8.29
CA LYS A 87 7.25 1.54 -8.86
C LYS A 87 7.31 1.24 -10.35
N TYR A 88 6.49 0.31 -10.82
CA TYR A 88 6.46 -0.09 -12.21
C TYR A 88 5.03 -0.28 -12.73
N GLY A 89 4.81 -0.02 -14.02
CA GLY A 89 3.55 -0.37 -14.70
C GLY A 89 3.44 -1.87 -14.97
N LYS A 90 4.45 -2.45 -15.63
CA LYS A 90 4.58 -3.87 -15.92
C LYS A 90 6.00 -4.33 -15.61
N LEU A 91 6.14 -5.58 -15.16
CA LEU A 91 7.41 -6.23 -14.87
C LEU A 91 7.59 -7.45 -15.78
N SER A 92 8.75 -7.54 -16.44
CA SER A 92 9.19 -8.73 -17.19
C SER A 92 10.56 -9.16 -16.66
N MET A 93 10.72 -10.45 -16.31
CA MET A 93 12.00 -10.98 -15.82
C MET A 93 12.44 -12.19 -16.63
N GLU A 94 13.72 -12.25 -16.96
CA GLU A 94 14.38 -13.42 -17.55
C GLU A 94 15.03 -14.28 -16.47
N MET A 95 15.29 -15.56 -16.78
CA MET A 95 16.03 -16.45 -15.87
C MET A 95 17.40 -15.85 -15.51
N GLY A 96 17.68 -15.76 -14.20
CA GLY A 96 18.91 -15.18 -13.64
C GLY A 96 18.77 -13.73 -13.17
N GLY A 97 17.73 -13.01 -13.61
CA GLY A 97 17.46 -11.66 -13.12
C GLY A 97 17.05 -11.66 -11.64
N ALA A 98 17.48 -10.65 -10.90
CA ALA A 98 17.16 -10.47 -9.49
C ALA A 98 16.47 -9.11 -9.22
N LEU A 99 15.45 -9.13 -8.37
CA LEU A 99 14.72 -7.94 -7.93
C LEU A 99 14.56 -7.99 -6.41
N THR A 100 15.14 -7.01 -5.73
CA THR A 100 14.96 -6.77 -4.29
C THR A 100 14.26 -5.42 -4.12
N ALA A 101 12.93 -5.43 -4.17
CA ALA A 101 12.14 -4.22 -4.05
C ALA A 101 11.56 -4.05 -2.64
N GLU A 102 11.64 -2.84 -2.10
CA GLU A 102 10.79 -2.42 -0.99
C GLU A 102 9.43 -2.02 -1.57
N MET A 103 8.41 -2.86 -1.33
CA MET A 103 7.04 -2.52 -1.69
C MET A 103 6.55 -1.45 -0.71
N ARG A 104 6.14 -0.30 -1.25
CA ARG A 104 5.54 0.75 -0.43
C ARG A 104 4.14 0.30 -0.02
N ASN A 105 4.02 -0.10 1.23
CA ASN A 105 2.75 -0.35 1.91
C ASN A 105 1.82 0.86 1.78
N ILE A 106 0.59 0.68 1.30
CA ILE A 106 -0.43 1.72 1.29
C ILE A 106 -1.21 1.55 2.60
N PRO A 107 -1.30 2.59 3.47
CA PRO A 107 -2.07 2.44 4.69
C PRO A 107 -3.55 2.21 4.40
N PRO A 108 -4.24 1.41 5.23
CA PRO A 108 -5.65 1.14 5.05
C PRO A 108 -6.48 2.40 5.30
N SER A 109 -7.70 2.41 4.75
CA SER A 109 -8.66 3.49 4.96
C SER A 109 -9.99 2.93 5.47
N ILE A 110 -10.67 3.69 6.32
CA ILE A 110 -12.02 3.34 6.80
C ILE A 110 -13.06 3.95 5.85
N SER A 111 -14.11 3.18 5.58
CA SER A 111 -15.27 3.54 4.78
C SER A 111 -16.56 3.08 5.47
N GLY A 112 -17.71 3.43 4.90
CA GLY A 112 -19.03 3.26 5.52
C GLY A 112 -19.61 4.61 5.96
N ASP A 113 -20.87 4.61 6.37
CA ASP A 113 -21.52 5.80 6.92
C ASP A 113 -21.22 6.02 8.42
N LEU A 114 -20.66 5.00 9.09
CA LEU A 114 -20.32 5.00 10.51
C LEU A 114 -21.52 5.26 11.43
N ASP A 115 -22.73 4.92 10.97
CA ASP A 115 -23.97 5.15 11.70
C ASP A 115 -24.77 3.85 11.81
N ILE A 116 -24.95 3.33 13.03
CA ILE A 116 -25.76 2.14 13.30
C ILE A 116 -26.97 2.46 14.20
N SER A 117 -27.97 1.58 14.18
CA SER A 117 -29.13 1.64 15.08
C SER A 117 -29.31 0.34 15.84
N VAL A 118 -29.57 0.42 17.14
CA VAL A 118 -29.79 -0.74 18.00
C VAL A 118 -30.99 -0.52 18.93
N ASP A 119 -31.74 -1.57 19.22
CA ASP A 119 -32.76 -1.51 20.26
C ASP A 119 -32.11 -1.60 21.65
N LYS A 120 -32.68 -0.89 22.63
CA LYS A 120 -32.15 -0.85 24.00
C LYS A 120 -31.90 -2.26 24.56
N GLY A 121 -30.66 -2.51 24.99
CA GLY A 121 -30.22 -3.77 25.59
C GLY A 121 -30.10 -4.94 24.61
N LYS A 122 -30.27 -4.68 23.30
CA LYS A 122 -30.11 -5.66 22.23
C LYS A 122 -28.75 -5.51 21.56
N ALA A 123 -28.48 -6.45 20.66
CA ALA A 123 -27.32 -6.41 19.78
C ALA A 123 -27.78 -6.20 18.34
N VAL A 124 -26.99 -5.47 17.57
CA VAL A 124 -27.15 -5.28 16.13
C VAL A 124 -25.88 -5.73 15.43
N ARG A 125 -26.02 -6.35 14.26
CA ARG A 125 -24.89 -6.71 13.40
C ARG A 125 -24.35 -5.45 12.74
N ILE A 126 -23.03 -5.26 12.79
CA ILE A 126 -22.34 -4.23 12.02
C ILE A 126 -22.13 -4.78 10.61
N THR A 127 -22.53 -4.01 9.60
CA THR A 127 -22.47 -4.40 8.20
C THR A 127 -21.42 -3.59 7.44
N LEU A 128 -21.11 -4.01 6.21
CA LEU A 128 -20.18 -3.28 5.33
C LEU A 128 -20.70 -1.92 4.85
N GLN A 129 -22.00 -1.65 5.02
CA GLN A 129 -22.53 -0.30 4.80
C GLN A 129 -22.13 0.64 5.93
N ASP A 130 -22.09 0.12 7.15
CA ASP A 130 -21.83 0.90 8.35
C ASP A 130 -20.32 1.11 8.55
N LEU A 131 -19.53 0.04 8.35
CA LEU A 131 -18.10 0.04 8.58
C LEU A 131 -17.40 -0.97 7.66
N ALA A 132 -16.37 -0.51 6.95
CA ALA A 132 -15.47 -1.38 6.18
C ALA A 132 -14.06 -0.77 6.05
N ALA A 133 -13.04 -1.61 5.90
CA ALA A 133 -11.68 -1.19 5.59
C ALA A 133 -11.35 -1.45 4.13
N LEU A 134 -10.65 -0.51 3.49
CA LEU A 134 -10.18 -0.60 2.12
C LEU A 134 -8.66 -0.45 2.09
N ASP A 135 -8.00 -1.45 1.52
CA ASP A 135 -6.56 -1.51 1.35
C ASP A 135 -6.24 -2.17 -0.01
N PRO A 136 -5.49 -1.52 -0.91
CA PRO A 136 -5.17 -2.10 -2.23
C PRO A 136 -4.13 -3.23 -2.22
N ASP A 137 -3.35 -3.38 -1.15
CA ASP A 137 -2.21 -4.32 -1.06
C ASP A 137 -2.33 -5.35 0.06
N ASP A 138 -3.33 -5.23 0.94
CA ASP A 138 -3.66 -6.25 1.94
C ASP A 138 -5.06 -6.87 1.77
N VAL A 139 -5.19 -8.13 2.20
CA VAL A 139 -6.46 -8.88 2.20
C VAL A 139 -7.24 -8.64 3.49
N ALA A 140 -8.54 -8.94 3.48
CA ALA A 140 -9.46 -8.68 4.60
C ALA A 140 -9.02 -9.28 5.95
N GLU A 141 -8.40 -10.47 5.95
CA GLU A 141 -7.88 -11.11 7.15
C GLU A 141 -6.67 -10.39 7.77
N ALA A 142 -5.97 -9.59 6.97
CA ALA A 142 -4.80 -8.83 7.40
C ALA A 142 -5.15 -7.41 7.90
N LEU A 143 -6.41 -6.99 7.78
CA LEU A 143 -6.90 -5.69 8.23
C LEU A 143 -7.60 -5.83 9.57
N THR A 144 -6.97 -5.33 10.64
CA THR A 144 -7.49 -5.43 12.00
C THR A 144 -8.00 -4.09 12.49
N PHE A 145 -9.28 -4.03 12.83
CA PHE A 145 -9.88 -2.92 13.55
C PHE A 145 -9.59 -3.05 15.04
N THR A 146 -9.18 -1.94 15.66
CA THR A 146 -9.10 -1.79 17.11
C THR A 146 -10.20 -0.85 17.59
N VAL A 147 -10.96 -1.29 18.60
CA VAL A 147 -12.08 -0.59 19.21
C VAL A 147 -11.62 0.15 20.47
N SER A 148 -12.07 1.40 20.62
CA SER A 148 -11.76 2.24 21.77
C SER A 148 -12.90 3.21 22.08
N GLN A 149 -12.78 3.99 23.16
CA GLN A 149 -13.73 5.07 23.52
C GLN A 149 -15.21 4.63 23.51
N VAL A 150 -15.46 3.39 23.91
CA VAL A 150 -16.79 2.80 23.90
C VAL A 150 -17.68 3.50 24.95
N ARG A 151 -18.91 3.81 24.57
CA ARG A 151 -19.95 4.40 25.43
C ARG A 151 -21.25 3.64 25.26
N ASN A 152 -21.92 3.35 26.37
CA ASN A 152 -23.27 2.79 26.44
C ASN A 152 -23.44 1.44 25.69
N GLY A 153 -22.42 0.59 25.72
CA GLY A 153 -22.42 -0.69 25.03
C GLY A 153 -21.03 -1.29 24.88
N PHE A 154 -20.88 -2.26 23.99
CA PHE A 154 -19.61 -2.86 23.60
C PHE A 154 -19.71 -3.60 22.26
N VAL A 155 -18.56 -3.79 21.60
CA VAL A 155 -18.43 -4.62 20.40
C VAL A 155 -18.16 -6.06 20.81
N THR A 156 -18.72 -7.02 20.08
CA THR A 156 -18.60 -8.45 20.36
C THR A 156 -18.63 -9.26 19.05
N LEU A 157 -18.21 -10.52 19.11
CA LEU A 157 -18.32 -11.46 18.00
C LEU A 157 -19.55 -12.36 18.18
N ALA A 158 -20.19 -12.75 17.08
CA ALA A 158 -21.39 -13.57 17.07
C ALA A 158 -21.18 -14.97 17.68
N ALA A 159 -19.94 -15.45 17.70
CA ALA A 159 -19.56 -16.72 18.35
C ALA A 159 -19.66 -16.65 19.88
N ASP A 160 -19.42 -15.48 20.48
CA ASP A 160 -19.58 -15.23 21.92
C ASP A 160 -20.15 -13.83 22.17
N PRO A 161 -21.46 -13.62 21.93
CA PRO A 161 -22.09 -12.29 21.91
C PRO A 161 -22.23 -11.63 23.30
N GLY A 162 -21.73 -12.28 24.35
CA GLY A 162 -21.66 -11.77 25.72
C GLY A 162 -20.27 -11.24 26.09
N GLN A 163 -19.23 -11.63 25.34
CA GLN A 163 -17.86 -11.23 25.62
C GLN A 163 -17.48 -9.99 24.78
N PRO A 164 -17.07 -8.87 25.41
CA PRO A 164 -16.52 -7.74 24.69
C PRO A 164 -15.22 -8.10 23.97
N VAL A 165 -15.03 -7.55 22.77
CA VAL A 165 -13.76 -7.57 22.03
C VAL A 165 -13.25 -6.16 21.82
N ASP A 166 -11.93 -5.99 21.87
CA ASP A 166 -11.24 -4.76 21.55
C ASP A 166 -10.66 -4.76 20.12
N ALA A 167 -10.75 -5.89 19.41
CA ALA A 167 -10.34 -5.99 18.03
C ALA A 167 -11.16 -7.03 17.24
N PHE A 168 -11.26 -6.82 15.93
CA PHE A 168 -11.82 -7.75 14.95
C PHE A 168 -11.24 -7.45 13.57
N THR A 169 -11.35 -8.37 12.62
CA THR A 169 -10.81 -8.20 11.26
C THR A 169 -11.86 -7.71 10.26
N GLN A 170 -11.42 -7.20 9.12
CA GLN A 170 -12.32 -6.92 7.99
C GLN A 170 -13.02 -8.21 7.50
N ALA A 171 -12.33 -9.37 7.56
CA ALA A 171 -12.96 -10.65 7.25
C ALA A 171 -14.10 -11.01 8.22
N ASP A 172 -14.00 -10.66 9.50
CA ASP A 172 -15.09 -10.83 10.47
C ASP A 172 -16.31 -9.99 10.10
N LEU A 173 -16.12 -8.75 9.61
CA LEU A 173 -17.22 -7.91 9.11
C LEU A 173 -17.86 -8.48 7.84
N GLU A 174 -17.05 -8.99 6.91
CA GLU A 174 -17.54 -9.60 5.66
C GLU A 174 -18.36 -10.87 5.91
N GLN A 175 -17.97 -11.66 6.92
CA GLN A 175 -18.76 -12.80 7.41
C GLN A 175 -19.95 -12.35 8.27
N GLY A 176 -19.96 -11.07 8.67
CA GLY A 176 -20.88 -10.43 9.60
C GLY A 176 -20.83 -11.04 11.01
N ALA A 177 -19.68 -11.49 11.44
CA ALA A 177 -19.48 -11.97 12.80
C ALA A 177 -19.50 -10.82 13.82
N VAL A 178 -19.35 -9.56 13.41
CA VAL A 178 -19.21 -8.42 14.33
C VAL A 178 -20.57 -7.84 14.73
N LEU A 179 -20.78 -7.64 16.02
CA LEU A 179 -21.99 -7.08 16.60
C LEU A 179 -21.63 -5.90 17.52
N PHE A 180 -22.52 -4.90 17.60
CA PHE A 180 -22.56 -3.95 18.70
C PHE A 180 -23.71 -4.31 19.64
N ARG A 181 -23.45 -4.38 20.94
CA ARG A 181 -24.46 -4.62 21.99
C ARG A 181 -24.62 -3.39 22.86
N HIS A 182 -25.85 -2.90 22.98
CA HIS A 182 -26.20 -1.85 23.92
C HIS A 182 -26.26 -2.41 25.34
N ASP A 183 -25.77 -1.63 26.33
CA ASP A 183 -25.67 -2.08 27.72
C ASP A 183 -27.00 -2.04 28.50
N GLY A 184 -28.03 -1.42 27.92
CA GLY A 184 -29.37 -1.32 28.51
C GLY A 184 -29.59 -0.07 29.36
N THR A 185 -28.66 0.88 29.34
CA THR A 185 -28.86 2.23 29.89
C THR A 185 -30.02 2.97 29.19
N ASP A 186 -30.51 4.06 29.79
CA ASP A 186 -31.55 4.91 29.18
C ASP A 186 -30.99 5.97 28.22
N GLU A 187 -29.70 5.89 27.90
CA GLU A 187 -29.04 6.83 27.00
C GLU A 187 -29.54 6.62 25.56
N PRO A 188 -30.00 7.68 24.86
CA PRO A 188 -30.55 7.56 23.50
C PRO A 188 -29.45 7.34 22.44
N ARG A 189 -28.19 7.36 22.84
CA ARG A 189 -27.02 7.24 21.97
C ARG A 189 -25.95 6.39 22.64
N ALA A 190 -25.27 5.60 21.83
CA ALA A 190 -24.05 4.90 22.17
C ALA A 190 -22.99 5.21 21.10
N SER A 191 -21.73 4.85 21.36
CA SER A 191 -20.66 5.10 20.39
C SER A 191 -19.44 4.24 20.66
N PHE A 192 -18.60 4.06 19.66
CA PHE A 192 -17.24 3.57 19.83
C PHE A 192 -16.35 4.17 18.75
N ALA A 193 -15.05 4.25 19.01
CA ALA A 193 -14.07 4.72 18.04
C ALA A 193 -13.27 3.53 17.50
N VAL A 194 -12.90 3.61 16.23
CA VAL A 194 -12.13 2.59 15.52
C VAL A 194 -10.90 3.17 14.82
N VAL A 195 -9.84 2.38 14.79
CA VAL A 195 -8.69 2.52 13.89
C VAL A 195 -8.49 1.18 13.22
N VAL A 196 -8.20 1.15 11.93
CA VAL A 196 -7.76 -0.09 11.25
C VAL A 196 -6.25 -0.02 11.00
N ALA A 197 -5.57 -1.15 11.20
CA ALA A 197 -4.17 -1.34 10.87
C ALA A 197 -4.00 -2.57 9.96
N ASP A 198 -3.01 -2.49 9.08
CA ASP A 198 -2.55 -3.61 8.28
C ASP A 198 -1.48 -4.44 9.02
N ARG A 199 -1.00 -5.51 8.39
CA ARG A 199 0.05 -6.38 8.93
C ARG A 199 1.44 -5.73 9.03
N ALA A 200 1.70 -4.69 8.24
CA ALA A 200 2.92 -3.90 8.30
C ALA A 200 2.89 -2.85 9.42
N GLY A 201 1.72 -2.67 10.06
CA GLY A 201 1.48 -1.75 11.16
C GLY A 201 1.11 -0.34 10.71
N ALA A 202 0.91 -0.08 9.42
CA ALA A 202 0.37 1.22 9.00
C ALA A 202 -1.13 1.27 9.33
N THR A 203 -1.63 2.48 9.60
CA THR A 203 -2.99 2.66 10.14
C THR A 203 -3.80 3.66 9.32
N SER A 204 -5.12 3.64 9.50
CA SER A 204 -6.05 4.63 8.95
C SER A 204 -5.90 6.05 9.50
N GLY A 205 -4.90 6.31 10.35
CA GLY A 205 -4.65 7.60 10.97
C GLY A 205 -5.44 7.80 12.26
N ALA A 206 -6.12 8.94 12.39
CA ALA A 206 -6.90 9.28 13.58
C ALA A 206 -8.10 8.33 13.75
N ALA A 207 -8.47 8.07 15.00
CA ALA A 207 -9.63 7.24 15.30
C ALA A 207 -10.92 7.89 14.77
N GLN A 208 -11.77 7.07 14.14
CA GLN A 208 -13.06 7.49 13.62
C GLN A 208 -14.18 6.94 14.51
N THR A 209 -15.19 7.76 14.78
CA THR A 209 -16.30 7.37 15.67
C THR A 209 -17.43 6.76 14.88
N VAL A 210 -17.84 5.56 15.28
CA VAL A 210 -19.12 4.96 14.90
C VAL A 210 -20.19 5.43 15.88
N ASN A 211 -21.23 6.09 15.36
CA ASN A 211 -22.37 6.53 16.17
C ASN A 211 -23.44 5.44 16.21
N VAL A 212 -24.06 5.29 17.36
CA VAL A 212 -25.12 4.30 17.57
C VAL A 212 -26.37 5.01 18.07
N ALA A 213 -27.43 5.02 17.26
CA ALA A 213 -28.74 5.46 17.70
C ALA A 213 -29.43 4.35 18.50
N VAL A 214 -29.93 4.67 19.69
CA VAL A 214 -30.61 3.70 20.56
C VAL A 214 -32.12 3.89 20.45
N ARG A 215 -32.81 2.83 20.05
CA ARG A 215 -34.28 2.77 19.97
C ARG A 215 -34.85 2.26 21.29
N ALA A 216 -35.95 2.86 21.71
CA ALA A 216 -36.67 2.51 22.94
C ALA A 216 -37.39 1.15 22.83
#